data_AF-A0A1G3GYB6-F1
#
_entry.id   AF-A0A1G3GYB6-F1
#
_cell.length_a   1.000
_cell.length_b   1.000
_cell.length_c   1.000
_cell.angle_alpha   90.00
_cell.angle_beta   90.00
_cell.angle_gamma   90.00
#
_symmetry.space_group_name_H-M   'P 1'
#
loop_
_entity.id
_entity.type
_entity.pdbx_description
1 polymer ?
#
loop_
_entity_poly.entity_id
_entity_poly.type
_entity_poly.pdbx_seq_one_letter_code
_entity_poly.pdbx_strand_id
1 'polypeptide(L)'
;MIEVLVTMIIVAFSLLGMAGMQALSLKTQKDASLRSVAVVTGLDLVERLEYNLTGALAGNYVETLPKTFTTVADCSTVACTAQQMAIFDLNEFQTLLNDRLPGATATITSAGSGPVVYTVVINWTQRMYAARGTTVAATVGAVASNDVAYTNTAGSGTETFSYTMTRRIYNRLAVM
;
A
#
# COMPACT_ATOMS: atom_id res chain seq x y z
N MET A 1 -49.13 -13.42 22.78
CA MET A 1 -48.67 -13.99 21.49
C MET A 1 -48.21 -12.92 20.50
N ILE A 2 -48.89 -11.78 20.36
CA ILE A 2 -48.40 -10.66 19.52
C ILE A 2 -47.07 -10.05 20.03
N GLU A 3 -46.84 -10.11 21.34
CA GLU A 3 -45.65 -9.61 22.00
C GLU A 3 -44.35 -10.26 21.49
N VAL A 4 -44.34 -11.59 21.35
CA VAL A 4 -43.17 -12.34 20.86
C VAL A 4 -42.90 -12.07 19.38
N LEU A 5 -43.94 -11.77 18.60
CA LEU A 5 -43.80 -11.44 17.19
C LEU A 5 -43.13 -10.07 17.01
N VAL A 6 -43.51 -9.08 17.83
CA VAL A 6 -42.90 -7.75 17.81
C VAL A 6 -41.44 -7.79 18.30
N THR A 7 -41.11 -8.58 19.32
CA THR A 7 -39.72 -8.69 19.80
C THR A 7 -38.79 -9.29 18.74
N MET A 8 -39.22 -10.32 18.01
CA MET A 8 -38.43 -10.90 16.91
C MET A 8 -38.14 -9.88 15.81
N ILE A 9 -39.11 -9.02 15.48
CA ILE A 9 -38.93 -7.96 14.47
C ILE A 9 -37.89 -6.93 14.96
N ILE A 10 -37.98 -6.48 16.21
CA ILE A 10 -37.02 -5.51 16.78
C ILE A 10 -35.60 -6.10 16.83
N VAL A 11 -35.47 -7.37 17.23
CA VAL A 11 -34.17 -8.06 17.24
C VAL A 11 -33.60 -8.19 15.83
N ALA A 12 -34.43 -8.52 14.84
CA ALA A 12 -34.00 -8.63 13.45
C ALA A 12 -33.42 -7.29 12.94
N PHE A 13 -34.07 -6.16 13.20
CA PHE A 13 -33.53 -4.84 12.85
C PHE A 13 -32.25 -4.49 13.62
N SER A 14 -32.17 -4.86 14.89
CA SER A 14 -30.98 -4.62 15.73
C SER A 14 -29.75 -5.38 15.20
N LEU A 15 -29.92 -6.65 14.81
CA LEU A 15 -28.85 -7.47 14.24
C LEU A 15 -28.41 -6.97 12.86
N LEU A 16 -29.35 -6.49 12.04
CA LEU A 16 -29.01 -5.91 10.74
C LEU A 16 -28.14 -4.64 10.89
N GLY A 17 -28.44 -3.80 11.89
CA GLY A 17 -27.62 -2.64 12.23
C GLY A 17 -26.20 -3.03 12.65
N MET A 18 -26.05 -4.03 13.52
CA MET A 18 -24.74 -4.52 13.94
C MET A 18 -23.94 -5.16 12.80
N ALA A 19 -24.59 -5.91 11.92
CA ALA A 19 -23.93 -6.53 10.77
C ALA A 19 -23.33 -5.48 9.82
N GLY A 20 -24.05 -4.37 9.60
CA GLY A 20 -23.54 -3.24 8.83
C GLY A 20 -22.29 -2.61 9.45
N MET A 21 -22.28 -2.40 10.77
CA MET A 21 -21.11 -1.87 11.48
C MET A 21 -19.92 -2.84 11.45
N GLN A 22 -20.16 -4.15 11.60
CA GLN A 22 -19.11 -5.17 11.50
C GLN A 22 -18.44 -5.18 10.13
N ALA A 23 -19.23 -5.07 9.05
CA ALA A 23 -18.70 -4.99 7.69
C ALA A 23 -17.83 -3.73 7.48
N LEU A 24 -18.26 -2.58 8.00
CA LEU A 24 -17.48 -1.34 7.93
C LEU A 24 -16.18 -1.45 8.74
N SER A 25 -16.24 -2.02 9.94
CA SER A 25 -15.07 -2.24 10.80
C SER A 25 -14.02 -3.10 10.10
N LEU A 26 -14.42 -4.22 9.49
CA LEU A 26 -13.51 -5.08 8.72
C LEU A 26 -12.82 -4.34 7.57
N LYS A 27 -13.55 -3.48 6.87
CA LYS A 27 -12.97 -2.63 5.80
C LYS A 27 -11.88 -1.72 6.38
N THR A 28 -12.20 -0.95 7.41
CA THR A 28 -11.23 -0.03 8.04
C THR A 28 -10.01 -0.75 8.61
N GLN A 29 -10.18 -1.95 9.14
CA GLN A 29 -9.10 -2.76 9.66
C GLN A 29 -8.17 -3.23 8.55
N LYS A 30 -8.71 -3.65 7.39
CA LYS A 30 -7.90 -4.05 6.24
C LYS A 30 -7.08 -2.87 5.70
N ASP A 31 -7.67 -1.68 5.63
CA ASP A 31 -7.01 -0.47 5.17
C ASP A 31 -5.85 -0.06 6.09
N ALA A 32 -6.09 -0.09 7.41
CA ALA A 32 -5.06 0.17 8.41
C ALA A 32 -3.93 -0.88 8.35
N SER A 33 -4.26 -2.15 8.15
CA SER A 33 -3.29 -3.23 8.03
C SER A 33 -2.33 -3.03 6.84
N LEU A 34 -2.86 -2.69 5.66
CA LEU A 34 -2.02 -2.44 4.47
C LEU A 34 -1.08 -1.25 4.67
N ARG A 35 -1.54 -0.18 5.33
CA ARG A 35 -0.67 0.96 5.68
C ARG A 35 0.45 0.54 6.63
N SER A 36 0.13 -0.24 7.66
CA SER A 36 1.14 -0.75 8.60
C SER A 36 2.18 -1.63 7.90
N VAL A 37 1.74 -2.48 6.97
CA VAL A 37 2.64 -3.29 6.13
C VAL A 37 3.58 -2.39 5.30
N ALA A 38 3.06 -1.35 4.64
CA ALA A 38 3.89 -0.42 3.86
C ALA A 38 4.95 0.29 4.71
N VAL A 39 4.58 0.70 5.94
CA VAL A 39 5.51 1.32 6.89
C VAL A 39 6.60 0.34 7.31
N VAL A 40 6.23 -0.87 7.74
CA VAL A 40 7.20 -1.89 8.21
C VAL A 40 8.13 -2.33 7.08
N THR A 41 7.60 -2.58 5.88
CA THR A 41 8.41 -2.95 4.72
C THR A 41 9.32 -1.80 4.27
N GLY A 42 8.87 -0.55 4.37
CA GLY A 42 9.76 0.60 4.18
C GLY A 42 10.89 0.63 5.21
N LEU A 43 10.58 0.49 6.51
CA LEU A 43 11.60 0.47 7.56
C LEU A 43 12.65 -0.63 7.34
N ASP A 44 12.24 -1.82 6.93
CA ASP A 44 13.15 -2.93 6.58
C ASP A 44 14.16 -2.52 5.49
N LEU A 45 13.72 -1.82 4.43
CA LEU A 45 14.63 -1.31 3.40
C LEU A 45 15.63 -0.30 3.99
N VAL A 46 15.19 0.58 4.89
CA VAL A 46 16.10 1.57 5.52
C VAL A 46 17.14 0.88 6.39
N GLU A 47 16.75 -0.15 7.13
CA GLU A 47 17.69 -0.93 7.94
C GLU A 47 18.74 -1.62 7.06
N ARG A 48 18.34 -2.12 5.88
CA ARG A 48 19.28 -2.66 4.88
C ARG A 48 20.22 -1.59 4.31
N LEU A 49 19.72 -0.38 4.03
CA LEU A 49 20.55 0.77 3.62
C LEU A 49 21.60 1.12 4.69
N GLU A 50 21.23 1.03 5.97
CA GLU A 50 22.14 1.29 7.09
C GLU A 50 23.14 0.15 7.33
N TYR A 51 22.81 -1.07 6.93
CA TYR A 51 23.75 -2.20 6.98
C TYR A 51 24.79 -2.13 5.85
N ASN A 52 24.37 -1.83 4.62
CA ASN A 52 25.24 -1.68 3.47
C ASN A 52 25.60 -0.21 3.20
N LEU A 53 26.29 0.42 4.16
CA LEU A 53 26.67 1.84 4.07
C LEU A 53 27.47 2.14 2.80
N THR A 54 28.40 1.27 2.41
CA THR A 54 29.23 1.48 1.21
C THR A 54 28.37 1.52 -0.05
N GLY A 55 27.38 0.62 -0.17
CA GLY A 55 26.46 0.60 -1.30
C GLY A 55 25.49 1.78 -1.29
N ALA A 56 25.01 2.18 -0.11
CA ALA A 56 24.15 3.34 0.07
C ALA A 56 24.87 4.67 -0.26
N LEU A 57 26.11 4.84 0.19
CA LEU A 57 26.90 6.03 -0.15
C LEU A 57 27.25 6.10 -1.65
N ALA A 58 27.38 4.94 -2.31
CA ALA A 58 27.59 4.85 -3.75
C ALA A 58 26.30 5.04 -4.58
N GLY A 59 25.12 5.12 -3.95
CA GLY A 59 23.85 5.26 -4.66
C GLY A 59 23.29 3.97 -5.26
N ASN A 60 23.82 2.79 -4.89
CA ASN A 60 23.45 1.50 -5.50
C ASN A 60 21.99 1.08 -5.24
N TYR A 61 21.29 1.77 -4.33
CA TYR A 61 19.89 1.51 -3.99
C TYR A 61 18.89 2.43 -4.70
N VAL A 62 19.35 3.39 -5.50
CA VAL A 62 18.47 4.31 -6.25
C VAL A 62 17.81 3.56 -7.39
N GLU A 63 16.53 3.27 -7.25
CA GLU A 63 15.78 2.47 -8.21
C GLU A 63 14.28 2.80 -8.22
N THR A 64 13.60 2.37 -9.29
CA THR A 64 12.14 2.34 -9.37
C THR A 64 11.68 0.90 -9.56
N LEU A 65 10.72 0.45 -8.75
CA LEU A 65 10.16 -0.90 -8.71
C LEU A 65 8.72 -0.89 -9.22
N PRO A 66 8.28 -1.95 -9.93
CA PRO A 66 9.00 -3.19 -10.18
C PRO A 66 10.11 -3.06 -11.25
N LYS A 67 11.20 -3.81 -11.06
CA LYS A 67 12.35 -3.93 -11.96
C LYS A 67 12.81 -5.38 -12.03
N THR A 68 13.37 -5.77 -13.18
CA THR A 68 14.09 -7.03 -13.31
C THR A 68 15.54 -6.84 -12.87
N PHE A 69 15.93 -7.54 -11.81
CA PHE A 69 17.31 -7.53 -11.30
C PHE A 69 18.15 -8.63 -11.96
N THR A 70 19.44 -8.39 -12.09
CA THR A 70 20.40 -9.44 -12.44
C THR A 70 20.50 -10.43 -11.29
N THR A 71 20.50 -11.73 -11.59
CA THR A 71 20.68 -12.75 -10.57
C THR A 71 22.03 -12.58 -9.88
N VAL A 72 21.98 -12.42 -8.56
CA VAL A 72 23.15 -12.38 -7.68
C VAL A 72 23.14 -13.61 -6.76
N ALA A 73 24.31 -13.96 -6.23
CA ALA A 73 24.40 -15.00 -5.21
C ALA A 73 23.59 -14.59 -3.96
N ASP A 74 23.18 -15.57 -3.17
CA ASP A 74 22.51 -15.32 -1.91
C ASP A 74 23.47 -14.67 -0.91
N CYS A 75 23.31 -13.36 -0.73
CA CYS A 75 24.17 -12.55 0.14
C CYS A 75 23.96 -12.83 1.63
N SER A 76 22.99 -13.68 2.00
CA SER A 76 22.82 -14.17 3.37
C SER A 76 23.77 -15.34 3.70
N THR A 77 24.26 -16.04 2.68
CA THR A 77 25.12 -17.23 2.85
C THR A 77 26.51 -17.06 2.24
N VAL A 78 26.67 -16.15 1.27
CA VAL A 78 27.94 -15.86 0.58
C VAL A 78 28.33 -14.40 0.76
N ALA A 79 29.63 -14.14 0.90
CA ALA A 79 30.14 -12.78 0.93
C ALA A 79 29.89 -12.06 -0.41
N CYS A 80 29.08 -11.02 -0.38
CA CYS A 80 28.76 -10.19 -1.53
C CYS A 80 29.53 -8.85 -1.51
N THR A 81 29.80 -8.31 -2.69
CA THR A 81 30.21 -6.91 -2.82
C THR A 81 29.05 -5.98 -2.44
N ALA A 82 29.36 -4.72 -2.08
CA ALA A 82 28.35 -3.72 -1.73
C ALA A 82 27.31 -3.49 -2.84
N GLN A 83 27.68 -3.68 -4.12
CA GLN A 83 26.74 -3.59 -5.23
C GLN A 83 25.84 -4.83 -5.34
N GLN A 84 26.40 -6.04 -5.18
CA GLN A 84 25.63 -7.28 -5.19
C GLN A 84 24.64 -7.35 -4.03
N MET A 85 25.05 -6.91 -2.84
CA MET A 85 24.17 -6.81 -1.67
C MET A 85 22.99 -5.87 -1.92
N ALA A 86 23.21 -4.71 -2.56
CA ALA A 86 22.13 -3.79 -2.92
C ALA A 86 21.13 -4.40 -3.91
N ILE A 87 21.61 -5.13 -4.92
CA ILE A 87 20.75 -5.84 -5.87
C ILE A 87 19.92 -6.92 -5.17
N PHE A 88 20.55 -7.69 -4.28
CA PHE A 88 19.89 -8.71 -3.48
C PHE A 88 18.78 -8.11 -2.60
N ASP A 89 19.11 -7.07 -1.84
CA ASP A 89 18.16 -6.37 -0.95
C ASP A 89 16.98 -5.79 -1.71
N LEU A 90 17.22 -5.12 -2.85
CA LEU A 90 16.15 -4.54 -3.66
C LEU A 90 15.24 -5.61 -4.27
N ASN A 91 15.80 -6.76 -4.66
CA ASN A 91 15.02 -7.88 -5.18
C ASN A 91 14.15 -8.52 -4.08
N GLU A 92 14.70 -8.68 -2.87
CA GLU A 92 13.95 -9.18 -1.72
C GLU A 92 12.85 -8.19 -1.31
N PHE A 93 13.18 -6.91 -1.19
CA PHE A 93 12.23 -5.83 -0.91
C PHE A 93 11.10 -5.77 -1.93
N GLN A 94 11.42 -5.87 -3.23
CA GLN A 94 10.42 -5.93 -4.30
C GLN A 94 9.49 -7.15 -4.15
N THR A 95 10.06 -8.31 -3.83
CA THR A 95 9.27 -9.54 -3.63
C THR A 95 8.30 -9.36 -2.47
N LEU A 96 8.78 -8.83 -1.33
CA LEU A 96 7.95 -8.53 -0.16
C LEU A 96 6.86 -7.50 -0.46
N LEU A 97 7.16 -6.46 -1.25
CA LEU A 97 6.17 -5.48 -1.68
C LEU A 97 5.06 -6.13 -2.51
N ASN A 98 5.44 -6.91 -3.52
CA ASN A 98 4.48 -7.57 -4.43
C ASN A 98 3.61 -8.60 -3.71
N ASP A 99 4.17 -9.32 -2.74
CA ASP A 99 3.46 -10.35 -1.98
C ASP A 99 2.46 -9.75 -0.98
N ARG A 100 2.80 -8.61 -0.37
CA ARG A 100 2.05 -8.05 0.76
C ARG A 100 1.14 -6.88 0.37
N LEU A 101 1.46 -6.16 -0.70
CA LEU A 101 0.73 -4.97 -1.14
C LEU A 101 0.23 -5.14 -2.59
N PRO A 102 -1.09 -5.06 -2.83
CA PRO A 102 -1.64 -5.22 -4.17
C PRO A 102 -1.28 -4.04 -5.08
N GLY A 103 -0.67 -4.36 -6.23
CA GLY A 103 -0.25 -3.34 -7.21
C GLY A 103 0.84 -2.42 -6.67
N ALA A 104 1.72 -2.95 -5.83
CA ALA A 104 2.78 -2.18 -5.21
C ALA A 104 3.78 -1.63 -6.25
N THR A 105 4.18 -0.39 -6.06
CA THR A 105 5.31 0.23 -6.74
C THR A 105 6.15 0.96 -5.71
N ALA A 106 7.44 1.11 -5.97
CA ALA A 106 8.28 1.91 -5.10
C ALA A 106 9.27 2.74 -5.90
N THR A 107 9.57 3.94 -5.39
CA THR A 107 10.59 4.82 -5.96
C THR A 107 11.56 5.19 -4.86
N ILE A 108 12.82 4.87 -5.07
CA ILE A 108 13.92 5.11 -4.13
C ILE A 108 14.84 6.12 -4.79
N THR A 109 15.01 7.27 -4.14
CA THR A 109 15.87 8.34 -4.61
C THR A 109 16.88 8.69 -3.53
N SER A 110 18.04 9.19 -3.95
CA SER A 110 19.03 9.75 -3.04
C SER A 110 19.35 11.18 -3.42
N ALA A 111 19.65 12.01 -2.43
CA ALA A 111 20.04 13.39 -2.61
C ALA A 111 21.20 13.78 -1.69
N GLY A 112 22.04 14.70 -2.18
CA GLY A 112 23.17 15.28 -1.45
C GLY A 112 24.52 14.62 -1.80
N SER A 113 25.58 15.44 -1.77
CA SER A 113 26.99 15.02 -1.91
C SER A 113 27.74 14.92 -0.56
N GLY A 114 27.01 15.07 0.56
CA GLY A 114 27.47 14.86 1.94
C GLY A 114 26.74 13.67 2.57
N PRO A 115 26.28 13.71 3.84
CA PRO A 115 25.43 12.64 4.37
C PRO A 115 24.21 12.47 3.45
N VAL A 116 24.15 11.32 2.78
CA VAL A 116 23.20 11.03 1.70
C VAL A 116 21.81 10.89 2.31
N VAL A 117 20.84 11.59 1.74
CA VAL A 117 19.44 11.51 2.16
C VAL A 117 18.71 10.60 1.18
N TYR A 118 18.19 9.49 1.69
CA TYR A 118 17.36 8.57 0.94
C TYR A 118 15.88 8.88 1.16
N THR A 119 15.13 9.01 0.07
CA THR A 119 13.67 9.12 0.08
C THR A 119 13.08 7.93 -0.63
N VAL A 120 12.21 7.21 0.07
CA VAL A 120 11.50 6.04 -0.45
C VAL A 120 10.02 6.34 -0.46
N VAL A 121 9.42 6.18 -1.63
CA VAL A 121 7.98 6.34 -1.86
C VAL A 121 7.43 4.97 -2.22
N ILE A 122 6.50 4.43 -1.43
CA ILE A 122 5.80 3.18 -1.70
C ILE A 122 4.37 3.52 -2.05
N ASN A 123 3.89 3.07 -3.21
CA ASN A 123 2.49 3.21 -3.60
C ASN A 123 1.85 1.83 -3.73
N TRP A 124 0.59 1.72 -3.34
CA TRP A 124 -0.20 0.51 -3.54
C TRP A 124 -1.63 0.87 -3.87
N THR A 125 -2.34 -0.09 -4.43
CA THR A 125 -3.72 0.10 -4.86
C THR A 125 -4.69 -0.60 -3.92
N GLN A 126 -5.87 -0.02 -3.68
CA GLN A 126 -6.97 -0.70 -3.01
C GLN A 126 -8.19 -0.68 -3.91
N ARG A 127 -8.88 -1.83 -4.00
CA ARG A 127 -10.17 -1.89 -4.67
C ARG A 127 -11.17 -1.11 -3.84
N MET A 128 -11.74 -0.05 -4.41
CA MET A 128 -12.95 0.51 -3.85
C MET A 128 -14.08 -0.49 -4.12
N TYR A 129 -14.71 -0.97 -3.05
CA TYR A 129 -16.07 -1.45 -3.20
C TYR A 129 -16.88 -0.27 -3.70
N ALA A 130 -17.36 -0.34 -4.95
CA ALA A 130 -18.31 0.62 -5.46
C ALA A 130 -19.37 0.81 -4.38
N ALA A 131 -19.63 2.06 -3.97
CA ALA A 131 -20.83 2.34 -3.21
C ALA A 131 -21.95 1.65 -4.00
N ARG A 132 -22.70 0.75 -3.35
CA ARG A 132 -23.89 0.17 -3.95
C ARG A 132 -24.83 1.36 -4.16
N GLY A 133 -24.66 2.05 -5.28
CA GLY A 133 -25.66 2.95 -5.81
C GLY A 133 -26.85 2.04 -5.94
N THR A 134 -27.80 2.19 -5.03
CA THR A 134 -29.11 1.62 -5.22
C THR A 134 -29.59 2.27 -6.50
N THR A 135 -29.41 1.60 -7.63
CA THR A 135 -30.10 1.95 -8.86
C THR A 135 -31.54 1.65 -8.55
N VAL A 136 -32.22 2.59 -7.90
CA VAL A 136 -33.66 2.65 -7.94
C VAL A 136 -33.91 2.98 -9.41
N ALA A 137 -34.09 1.94 -10.23
CA ALA A 137 -34.70 2.09 -11.53
C ALA A 137 -36.15 2.53 -11.26
N ALA A 138 -36.32 3.78 -10.88
CA ALA A 138 -37.60 4.43 -11.01
C ALA A 138 -37.79 4.57 -12.52
N THR A 139 -38.60 3.69 -13.09
CA THR A 139 -39.17 3.89 -14.42
C THR A 139 -40.12 5.08 -14.31
N VAL A 140 -39.57 6.30 -14.28
CA VAL A 140 -40.37 7.50 -14.43
C VAL A 140 -40.72 7.57 -15.91
N GLY A 141 -42.00 7.40 -16.22
CA GLY A 141 -42.50 7.55 -17.59
C GLY A 141 -42.04 8.87 -18.19
N ALA A 142 -41.70 8.83 -19.47
CA ALA A 142 -41.07 9.91 -20.23
C ALA A 142 -41.64 11.30 -19.89
N VAL A 143 -40.90 12.05 -19.09
CA VAL A 143 -40.98 13.51 -19.03
C VAL A 143 -39.81 14.06 -19.83
N ALA A 144 -40.08 15.03 -20.71
CA ALA A 144 -39.09 15.66 -21.58
C ALA A 144 -37.95 16.24 -20.72
N SER A 145 -36.82 15.53 -20.73
CA SER A 145 -35.76 15.69 -19.73
C SER A 145 -34.72 16.69 -20.24
N ASN A 146 -34.62 17.81 -19.52
CA ASN A 146 -33.39 18.62 -19.48
C ASN A 146 -32.46 18.11 -18.38
N ASP A 147 -32.52 16.82 -18.04
CA ASP A 147 -31.74 16.25 -16.96
C ASP A 147 -30.37 15.83 -17.48
N VAL A 148 -29.36 16.29 -16.76
CA VAL A 148 -27.99 15.82 -16.90
C VAL A 148 -28.00 14.29 -16.81
N ALA A 149 -27.53 13.63 -17.86
CA ALA A 149 -27.34 12.20 -17.87
C ALA A 149 -26.27 11.82 -16.83
N TYR A 150 -26.71 11.47 -15.62
CA TYR A 150 -25.83 10.85 -14.64
C TYR A 150 -25.65 9.37 -15.02
N THR A 151 -24.76 9.10 -15.96
CA THR A 151 -24.23 7.74 -16.16
C THR A 151 -23.32 7.42 -14.98
N ASN A 152 -23.89 6.92 -13.89
CA ASN A 152 -23.08 6.33 -12.82
C ASN A 152 -22.66 4.93 -13.30
N THR A 153 -21.61 4.89 -14.13
CA THR A 153 -20.88 3.65 -14.34
C THR A 153 -20.33 3.27 -12.98
N ALA A 154 -20.81 2.17 -12.40
CA ALA A 154 -20.18 1.53 -11.26
C ALA A 154 -18.81 0.99 -11.69
N GLY A 155 -17.87 1.91 -11.94
CA GLY A 155 -16.48 1.60 -12.10
C GLY A 155 -15.98 1.14 -10.75
N SER A 156 -15.36 -0.03 -10.71
CA SER A 156 -14.49 -0.43 -9.61
C SER A 156 -13.31 0.55 -9.58
N GLY A 157 -13.51 1.71 -8.98
CA GLY A 157 -12.44 2.69 -8.77
C GLY A 157 -11.33 2.00 -7.98
N THR A 158 -10.10 2.12 -8.46
CA THR A 158 -8.93 1.70 -7.71
C THR A 158 -8.36 2.96 -7.09
N GLU A 159 -8.34 3.03 -5.75
CA GLU A 159 -7.65 4.11 -5.05
C GLU A 159 -6.18 3.77 -4.93
N THR A 160 -5.32 4.73 -5.21
CA THR A 160 -3.87 4.61 -4.99
C THR A 160 -3.51 5.32 -3.71
N PHE A 161 -2.84 4.61 -2.82
CA PHE A 161 -2.27 5.14 -1.58
C PHE A 161 -0.76 5.27 -1.73
N SER A 162 -0.19 6.27 -1.06
CA SER A 162 1.25 6.54 -1.07
C SER A 162 1.76 6.69 0.36
N TYR A 163 2.89 6.06 0.65
CA TYR A 163 3.67 6.24 1.87
C TYR A 163 5.05 6.74 1.47
N THR A 164 5.48 7.86 2.05
CA THR A 164 6.81 8.43 1.83
C THR A 164 7.57 8.46 3.14
N MET A 165 8.81 7.98 3.11
CA MET A 165 9.76 8.12 4.21
C MET A 165 11.06 8.72 3.70
N THR A 166 11.75 9.45 4.57
CA THR A 166 13.06 10.04 4.27
C THR A 166 14.02 9.75 5.41
N ARG A 167 15.20 9.24 5.09
CA ARG A 167 16.26 8.90 6.05
C ARG A 167 17.57 9.51 5.61
N ARG A 168 18.31 10.08 6.57
CA ARG A 168 19.67 10.58 6.36
C ARG A 168 20.69 9.54 6.81
N ILE A 169 21.57 9.16 5.90
CA ILE A 169 22.66 8.21 6.11
C ILE A 169 23.96 9.00 6.31
N TYR A 170 24.66 8.73 7.42
CA TYR A 170 25.92 9.36 7.74
C TYR A 170 27.09 8.42 7.47
N ASN A 171 28.19 8.97 6.93
CA ASN A 171 29.44 8.24 6.88
C ASN A 171 30.05 8.18 8.30
N ARG A 172 29.86 7.06 8.99
CA ARG A 172 30.37 6.86 10.36
C ARG A 172 31.90 6.80 10.42
N LEU A 173 32.59 6.62 9.29
CA LEU A 173 34.06 6.59 9.19
C LEU A 173 34.68 7.99 9.03
N ALA A 174 33.89 9.03 8.78
CA ALA A 174 34.39 10.41 8.62
C ALA A 174 34.40 11.23 9.92
N VAL A 175 34.02 10.61 11.06
CA VAL A 175 33.87 11.27 12.37
C VAL A 175 34.93 10.78 13.39
N MET A 176 35.89 9.95 12.96
CA MET A 176 37.13 9.64 13.68
C MET A 176 38.33 10.16 12.89
#